data_AF-A0A1J5DU09-F1
#
_entry.id   AF-A0A1J5DU09-F1
#
_cell.length_a   1.000
_cell.length_b   1.000
_cell.length_c   1.000
_cell.angle_alpha   90.00
_cell.angle_beta   90.00
_cell.angle_gamma   90.00
#
_symmetry.space_group_name_H-M   'P 1'
#
loop_
_entity.id
_entity.type
_entity.pdbx_description
1 polymer ?
#
loop_
_entity_poly.entity_id
_entity_poly.type
_entity_poly.pdbx_seq_one_letter_code
_entity_poly.pdbx_strand_id
1 'polypeptide(L)'
;MSLKKTRFLLILLAIAGLSFVSACDDGAGNENLTDTTTTGDSSDDATIDTPNDVTTPPDTTVEDTMVIGDPLPITWPTAPADYTANLSSYINTLTIPATDKDDGPACCRDWGNISRDYILNGTNQNDNAFAKLADGLKTFFNLQETLDAQLVDGSFALIWDHQEFNGETTDADNFVLVGLFGAFANATDFTTASAGTGEFTISDTSFKTGTGEPLIFFNPAEMTAGAMAAGPSTFYLNLPLGIVTLSLAVSEALIEATATVGADGVTYSTGTLSGYIAIADVVDAVNLYVSSPTCTCLGLQGPLYTLNSDGTITTACVTGAADLCTAADENICVTLASKEPAGGLPFSVCDYLPTLLTGLTDLDLDGNCATDRDNCDYEGLSVGFGWTAVPATIVPAP
;
A
#
# COMPACT_ATOMS: atom_id res chain seq x y z
N MET A 1 47.52 -10.15 -2.95
CA MET A 1 47.78 -8.97 -2.07
C MET A 1 47.16 -7.73 -2.71
N SER A 2 45.92 -7.38 -2.35
CA SER A 2 45.37 -6.02 -2.42
C SER A 2 43.97 -6.06 -1.81
N LEU A 3 43.85 -5.59 -0.56
CA LEU A 3 42.57 -5.36 0.12
C LEU A 3 41.95 -4.05 -0.41
N LYS A 4 40.66 -4.09 -0.78
CA LYS A 4 39.78 -2.91 -0.86
C LYS A 4 38.55 -3.22 -0.02
N LYS A 5 38.57 -2.80 1.25
CA LYS A 5 38.00 -1.55 1.79
C LYS A 5 36.48 -1.62 1.99
N THR A 6 36.13 -2.20 3.13
CA THR A 6 34.95 -1.98 3.94
C THR A 6 34.62 -0.48 4.06
N ARG A 7 33.37 -0.10 3.82
CA ARG A 7 32.80 1.15 4.31
C ARG A 7 31.61 0.81 5.21
N PHE A 8 31.91 0.83 6.52
CA PHE A 8 30.94 1.06 7.57
C PHE A 8 30.42 2.49 7.42
N LEU A 9 29.10 2.68 7.30
CA LEU A 9 28.47 3.97 7.50
C LEU A 9 27.86 3.98 8.90
N LEU A 10 28.54 4.70 9.79
CA LEU A 10 28.13 5.03 11.14
C LEU A 10 27.32 6.33 11.04
N ILE A 11 26.01 6.31 11.29
CA ILE A 11 25.21 7.53 11.49
C ILE A 11 24.91 7.64 12.99
N LEU A 12 25.47 8.69 13.58
CA LEU A 12 25.33 9.08 14.98
C LEU A 12 24.05 9.91 15.16
N LEU A 13 23.41 9.69 16.31
CA LEU A 13 22.33 10.45 16.95
C LEU A 13 22.34 11.97 16.71
N ALA A 14 21.16 12.51 16.39
CA ALA A 14 20.73 13.82 16.88
C ALA A 14 19.26 13.70 17.35
N ILE A 15 19.09 13.66 18.67
CA ILE A 15 17.82 13.73 19.39
C ILE A 15 17.30 15.17 19.30
N ALA A 16 16.11 15.36 18.77
CA ALA A 16 15.26 16.52 19.04
C ALA A 16 13.89 16.00 19.47
N GLY A 17 13.51 16.30 20.70
CA GLY A 17 12.31 15.79 21.34
C GLY A 17 11.03 16.27 20.66
N LEU A 18 10.18 15.31 20.31
CA LEU A 18 8.76 15.52 20.11
C LEU A 18 8.05 14.93 21.34
N SER A 19 7.53 15.82 22.17
CA SER A 19 6.56 15.46 23.20
C SER A 19 5.22 15.21 22.50
N PHE A 20 4.78 13.96 22.44
CA PHE A 20 3.39 13.65 22.11
C PHE A 20 2.53 14.08 23.30
N VAL A 21 1.82 15.20 23.15
CA VAL A 21 0.69 15.53 24.03
C VAL A 21 -0.47 14.66 23.57
N SER A 22 -0.73 13.60 24.34
CA SER A 22 -1.96 12.82 24.31
C SER A 22 -3.13 13.75 24.62
N ALA A 23 -3.90 14.13 23.61
CA ALA A 23 -5.19 14.79 23.78
C ALA A 23 -6.32 13.75 23.64
N CYS A 24 -6.46 12.93 24.68
CA CYS A 24 -7.77 12.39 25.06
C CYS A 24 -8.09 13.05 26.40
N ASP A 25 -8.87 14.13 26.36
CA ASP A 25 -9.34 14.84 27.55
C ASP A 25 -10.68 14.23 27.99
N ASP A 26 -10.60 13.23 28.88
CA ASP A 26 -11.72 12.73 29.67
C ASP A 26 -11.88 13.62 30.92
N GLY A 27 -12.59 14.74 30.76
CA GLY A 27 -12.76 15.76 31.80
C GLY A 27 -14.16 15.81 32.41
N ALA A 28 -14.59 14.75 33.11
CA ALA A 28 -15.70 14.84 34.04
C ALA A 28 -15.25 15.44 35.38
N GLY A 29 -15.84 16.58 35.78
CA GLY A 29 -16.06 16.89 37.20
C GLY A 29 -15.57 18.23 37.75
N ASN A 30 -16.58 19.07 38.04
CA ASN A 30 -16.73 19.82 39.29
C ASN A 30 -15.96 21.14 39.49
N GLU A 31 -16.61 22.27 39.19
CA GLU A 31 -16.48 23.49 40.01
C GLU A 31 -17.82 24.28 40.11
N ASN A 32 -18.41 24.17 41.31
CA ASN A 32 -18.74 25.28 42.21
C ASN A 32 -19.48 26.54 41.69
N LEU A 33 -20.73 26.64 42.14
CA LEU A 33 -21.50 27.83 42.53
C LEU A 33 -20.85 29.21 42.32
N THR A 34 -21.47 30.04 41.47
CA THR A 34 -21.84 31.40 41.88
C THR A 34 -23.23 31.78 41.37
N ASP A 35 -24.02 32.19 42.35
CA ASP A 35 -25.33 32.82 42.30
C ASP A 35 -25.31 34.12 41.46
N THR A 36 -26.20 34.23 40.48
CA THR A 36 -26.67 35.54 40.03
C THR A 36 -28.13 35.45 39.62
N THR A 37 -28.98 35.77 40.58
CA THR A 37 -30.36 36.24 40.39
C THR A 37 -30.55 37.11 39.15
N THR A 38 -31.43 36.69 38.23
CA THR A 38 -32.29 37.61 37.47
C THR A 38 -33.61 36.93 37.14
N THR A 39 -34.67 37.58 37.60
CA THR A 39 -36.08 37.26 37.48
C THR A 39 -36.66 37.70 36.14
N GLY A 40 -37.59 36.90 35.61
CA GLY A 40 -38.52 37.26 34.52
C GLY A 40 -38.26 36.42 33.27
N ASP A 41 -39.22 35.84 32.56
CA ASP A 41 -40.68 35.95 32.57
C ASP A 41 -41.20 34.74 31.78
N SER A 42 -42.43 34.35 32.11
CA SER A 42 -43.23 33.27 31.55
C SER A 42 -43.61 33.43 30.06
N SER A 43 -43.59 32.32 29.33
CA SER A 43 -44.60 31.86 28.35
C SER A 43 -44.04 30.60 27.67
N ASP A 44 -44.62 29.43 27.91
CA ASP A 44 -45.65 28.84 27.05
C ASP A 44 -45.26 28.88 25.56
N ASP A 45 -44.57 27.83 25.08
CA ASP A 45 -45.03 27.17 23.86
C ASP A 45 -44.60 25.70 23.84
N ALA A 46 -45.60 24.83 23.73
CA ALA A 46 -45.45 23.41 23.59
C ALA A 46 -45.59 23.07 22.10
N THR A 47 -44.47 23.01 21.39
CA THR A 47 -44.43 22.42 20.05
C THR A 47 -43.75 21.06 20.13
N ILE A 48 -44.59 20.05 19.90
CA ILE A 48 -44.24 18.65 19.63
C ILE A 48 -43.18 18.63 18.51
N ASP A 49 -41.98 18.23 18.88
CA ASP A 49 -40.87 17.99 17.96
C ASP A 49 -41.15 16.68 17.21
N THR A 50 -41.53 16.80 15.95
CA THR A 50 -41.64 15.67 15.02
C THR A 50 -40.26 15.05 14.81
N PRO A 51 -40.15 13.72 14.64
CA PRO A 51 -38.87 13.12 14.33
C PRO A 51 -38.36 13.74 13.03
N ASN A 52 -37.18 14.35 13.08
CA ASN A 52 -36.46 14.74 11.89
C ASN A 52 -36.23 13.47 11.06
N ASP A 53 -37.06 13.33 10.03
CA ASP A 53 -36.83 12.46 8.90
C ASP A 53 -35.52 12.95 8.27
N VAL A 54 -34.41 12.29 8.66
CA VAL A 54 -33.11 12.45 8.02
C VAL A 54 -33.29 11.88 6.62
N THR A 55 -33.83 12.71 5.73
CA THR A 55 -33.77 12.46 4.29
C THR A 55 -32.29 12.41 3.97
N THR A 56 -31.78 11.20 3.77
CA THR A 56 -30.45 10.98 3.23
C THR A 56 -30.31 11.90 2.00
N PRO A 57 -29.26 12.74 1.94
CA PRO A 57 -29.02 13.53 0.74
C PRO A 57 -29.00 12.56 -0.44
N PRO A 58 -29.62 12.91 -1.58
CA PRO A 58 -29.52 12.08 -2.76
C PRO A 58 -28.03 11.92 -3.07
N ASP A 59 -27.60 10.67 -3.01
CA ASP A 59 -26.27 10.23 -3.38
C ASP A 59 -26.09 10.52 -4.88
N THR A 60 -25.54 11.70 -5.19
CA THR A 60 -25.32 12.17 -6.56
C THR A 60 -23.85 12.11 -6.95
N THR A 61 -23.03 11.34 -6.24
CA THR A 61 -21.84 10.78 -6.89
C THR A 61 -22.39 9.83 -7.94
N VAL A 62 -22.57 10.37 -9.15
CA VAL A 62 -22.47 9.54 -10.34
C VAL A 62 -21.05 9.00 -10.23
N GLU A 63 -20.89 7.84 -9.60
CA GLU A 63 -19.77 6.98 -9.88
C GLU A 63 -19.83 6.85 -11.39
N ASP A 64 -18.96 7.60 -12.06
CA ASP A 64 -18.76 7.50 -13.49
C ASP A 64 -18.05 6.16 -13.65
N THR A 65 -18.83 5.09 -13.47
CA THR A 65 -18.37 3.72 -13.55
C THR A 65 -17.95 3.57 -14.99
N MET A 66 -16.65 3.69 -15.22
CA MET A 66 -16.06 3.36 -16.50
C MET A 66 -16.58 1.96 -16.84
N VAL A 67 -17.35 1.86 -17.93
CA VAL A 67 -18.02 0.61 -18.29
C VAL A 67 -16.96 -0.28 -18.91
N ILE A 68 -16.25 -1.01 -18.05
CA ILE A 68 -15.22 -1.95 -18.45
C ILE A 68 -15.86 -3.05 -19.30
N GLY A 69 -15.37 -3.21 -20.52
CA GLY A 69 -15.88 -4.18 -21.50
C GLY A 69 -15.78 -5.63 -21.05
N ASP A 70 -16.26 -6.54 -21.90
CA ASP A 70 -16.07 -7.98 -21.68
C ASP A 70 -14.56 -8.34 -21.76
N PRO A 71 -14.05 -9.26 -20.92
CA PRO A 71 -12.65 -9.69 -20.97
C PRO A 71 -12.26 -10.22 -22.36
N LEU A 72 -11.07 -9.83 -22.81
CA LEU A 72 -10.51 -10.30 -24.07
C LEU A 72 -10.07 -11.77 -23.96
N PRO A 73 -10.29 -12.60 -25.01
CA PRO A 73 -9.73 -13.94 -25.05
C PRO A 73 -8.22 -13.86 -25.28
N ILE A 74 -7.43 -14.07 -24.22
CA ILE A 74 -5.97 -14.09 -24.29
C ILE A 74 -5.43 -15.51 -24.11
N THR A 75 -4.37 -15.84 -24.86
CA THR A 75 -3.63 -17.09 -24.69
C THR A 75 -2.20 -16.78 -24.31
N TRP A 76 -1.81 -17.19 -23.12
CA TRP A 76 -0.45 -17.02 -22.63
C TRP A 76 0.49 -18.11 -23.17
N PRO A 77 1.79 -17.82 -23.35
CA PRO A 77 2.77 -18.83 -23.70
C PRO A 77 2.90 -19.90 -22.61
N THR A 78 3.48 -21.04 -22.97
CA THR A 78 3.70 -22.15 -22.02
C THR A 78 4.87 -21.94 -21.08
N ALA A 79 5.76 -20.98 -21.36
CA ALA A 79 6.91 -20.68 -20.52
C ALA A 79 7.20 -19.17 -20.52
N PRO A 80 7.83 -18.63 -19.45
CA PRO A 80 8.23 -17.22 -19.38
C PRO A 80 9.12 -16.77 -20.54
N ALA A 81 10.06 -17.65 -20.96
CA ALA A 81 11.00 -17.35 -22.04
C ALA A 81 10.34 -17.15 -23.42
N ASP A 82 9.11 -17.61 -23.59
CA ASP A 82 8.34 -17.45 -24.83
C ASP A 82 7.43 -16.21 -24.79
N TYR A 83 7.40 -15.48 -23.68
CA TYR A 83 6.64 -14.24 -23.54
C TYR A 83 7.22 -13.15 -24.46
N THR A 84 6.34 -12.58 -25.29
CA THR A 84 6.69 -11.47 -26.19
C THR A 84 5.98 -10.22 -25.70
N ALA A 85 6.75 -9.28 -25.15
CA ALA A 85 6.23 -7.98 -24.74
C ALA A 85 5.76 -7.17 -25.95
N ASN A 86 4.79 -6.28 -25.73
CA ASN A 86 4.30 -5.30 -26.70
C ASN A 86 4.85 -3.91 -26.34
N LEU A 87 4.07 -2.85 -26.59
CA LEU A 87 4.38 -1.51 -26.08
C LEU A 87 4.46 -1.57 -24.55
N SER A 88 5.63 -1.27 -24.02
CA SER A 88 5.93 -1.34 -22.58
C SER A 88 6.27 0.04 -22.02
N SER A 89 6.00 0.21 -20.72
CA SER A 89 6.32 1.41 -19.96
C SER A 89 6.97 1.02 -18.63
N TYR A 90 8.09 1.65 -18.28
CA TYR A 90 8.76 1.49 -16.99
C TYR A 90 8.26 2.54 -16.00
N ILE A 91 7.83 2.09 -14.82
CA ILE A 91 7.50 2.98 -13.70
C ILE A 91 8.79 3.61 -13.17
N ASN A 92 8.99 4.89 -13.47
CA ASN A 92 10.18 5.64 -13.04
C ASN A 92 9.96 6.44 -11.75
N THR A 93 8.70 6.56 -11.29
CA THR A 93 8.38 7.06 -9.96
C THR A 93 7.24 6.23 -9.34
N LEU A 94 7.36 5.92 -8.05
CA LEU A 94 6.31 5.30 -7.25
C LEU A 94 6.29 5.97 -5.89
N THR A 95 5.17 6.59 -5.53
CA THR A 95 5.06 7.49 -4.39
C THR A 95 3.93 7.07 -3.48
N ILE A 96 4.27 6.87 -2.21
CA ILE A 96 3.34 6.81 -1.09
C ILE A 96 2.91 8.25 -0.78
N PRO A 97 1.61 8.58 -0.88
CA PRO A 97 1.13 9.92 -0.61
C PRO A 97 1.47 10.40 0.80
N ALA A 98 1.66 11.71 0.96
CA ALA A 98 1.82 12.31 2.28
C ALA A 98 0.51 12.24 3.07
N THR A 99 0.62 12.08 4.39
CA THR A 99 -0.49 11.93 5.35
C THR A 99 -0.98 13.26 5.93
N ASP A 100 -0.30 14.37 5.62
CA ASP A 100 -0.48 15.69 6.24
C ASP A 100 -1.57 16.56 5.59
N LYS A 101 -2.32 16.01 4.65
CA LYS A 101 -3.39 16.73 3.95
C LYS A 101 -4.73 16.40 4.59
N ASP A 102 -5.33 17.39 5.23
CA ASP A 102 -6.66 17.32 5.83
C ASP A 102 -7.77 16.93 4.82
N ASP A 103 -7.55 17.14 3.52
CA ASP A 103 -8.48 16.81 2.44
C ASP A 103 -8.30 15.39 1.87
N GLY A 104 -7.47 14.55 2.50
CA GLY A 104 -7.14 13.21 2.02
C GLY A 104 -6.11 13.22 0.87
N PRO A 105 -5.46 12.07 0.61
CA PRO A 105 -4.50 11.94 -0.48
C PRO A 105 -5.21 11.95 -1.85
N ALA A 106 -4.68 12.78 -2.75
CA ALA A 106 -5.28 13.02 -4.07
C ALA A 106 -5.25 11.82 -5.05
N CYS A 107 -4.60 10.71 -4.70
CA CYS A 107 -4.40 9.57 -5.62
C CYS A 107 -5.10 8.28 -5.16
N CYS A 108 -6.05 8.38 -4.23
CA CYS A 108 -6.60 7.21 -3.53
C CYS A 108 -8.10 7.07 -3.74
N ARG A 109 -8.57 5.83 -3.62
CA ARG A 109 -9.97 5.45 -3.77
C ARG A 109 -10.70 5.73 -2.47
N ASP A 110 -11.88 6.30 -2.61
CA ASP A 110 -12.89 6.34 -1.56
C ASP A 110 -13.64 4.99 -1.56
N TRP A 111 -13.68 4.31 -0.41
CA TRP A 111 -14.33 3.01 -0.29
C TRP A 111 -15.78 3.12 0.18
N GLY A 112 -16.29 4.34 0.36
CA GLY A 112 -17.70 4.60 0.63
C GLY A 112 -18.19 3.85 1.85
N ASN A 113 -19.26 3.07 1.71
CA ASN A 113 -19.98 2.53 2.86
C ASN A 113 -19.23 1.45 3.68
N ILE A 114 -18.11 0.93 3.18
CA ILE A 114 -17.26 -0.01 3.91
C ILE A 114 -16.06 0.68 4.60
N SER A 115 -15.84 1.98 4.36
CA SER A 115 -14.76 2.72 4.99
C SER A 115 -15.10 3.14 6.43
N ARG A 116 -14.09 3.23 7.28
CA ARG A 116 -14.20 3.64 8.68
C ARG A 116 -14.71 5.06 8.81
N ASP A 117 -14.28 5.97 7.95
CA ASP A 117 -14.69 7.37 8.02
C ASP A 117 -16.18 7.53 7.69
N TYR A 118 -16.69 6.77 6.72
CA TYR A 118 -18.12 6.69 6.43
C TYR A 118 -18.91 6.05 7.56
N ILE A 119 -18.47 4.89 8.06
CA ILE A 119 -19.20 4.15 9.12
C ILE A 119 -19.31 4.98 10.40
N LEU A 120 -18.22 5.64 10.81
CA LEU A 120 -18.17 6.41 12.06
C LEU A 120 -18.76 7.81 11.91
N ASN A 121 -18.46 8.51 10.82
CA ASN A 121 -18.70 9.95 10.69
C ASN A 121 -19.62 10.33 9.53
N GLY A 122 -19.97 9.37 8.65
CA GLY A 122 -20.73 9.63 7.43
C GLY A 122 -19.97 10.47 6.40
N THR A 123 -18.64 10.50 6.48
CA THR A 123 -17.79 11.16 5.49
C THR A 123 -17.46 10.21 4.34
N ASN A 124 -17.12 10.76 3.18
CA ASN A 124 -16.77 10.02 1.96
C ASN A 124 -15.42 10.59 1.50
N GLN A 125 -14.39 10.40 2.33
CA GLN A 125 -13.05 10.89 2.03
C GLN A 125 -12.23 9.78 1.38
N ASN A 126 -11.26 10.16 0.55
CA ASN A 126 -10.34 9.18 -0.01
C ASN A 126 -9.54 8.48 1.09
N ASP A 127 -9.50 7.15 1.03
CA ASP A 127 -8.83 6.34 2.05
C ASP A 127 -7.42 5.93 1.60
N ASN A 128 -6.45 6.04 2.52
CA ASN A 128 -5.12 5.45 2.35
C ASN A 128 -4.47 5.17 3.70
N ALA A 129 -5.02 4.21 4.43
CA ALA A 129 -4.44 3.72 5.67
C ALA A 129 -3.00 3.24 5.50
N PHE A 130 -2.63 2.73 4.31
CA PHE A 130 -1.26 2.35 4.02
C PHE A 130 -0.26 3.51 4.10
N ALA A 131 -0.62 4.72 3.65
CA ALA A 131 0.23 5.89 3.82
C ALA A 131 0.46 6.23 5.31
N LYS A 132 -0.57 6.11 6.15
CA LYS A 132 -0.46 6.27 7.60
C LYS A 132 0.41 5.19 8.23
N LEU A 133 0.32 3.95 7.74
CA LEU A 133 1.16 2.84 8.17
C LEU A 133 2.64 3.10 7.82
N ALA A 134 2.90 3.55 6.58
CA ALA A 134 4.23 3.90 6.12
C ALA A 134 4.86 5.02 6.95
N ASP A 135 4.09 6.06 7.29
CA ASP A 135 4.56 7.15 8.15
C ASP A 135 4.79 6.67 9.60
N GLY A 136 3.88 5.86 10.15
CA GLY A 136 4.03 5.26 11.48
C GLY A 136 5.24 4.33 11.60
N LEU A 137 5.66 3.68 10.50
CA LEU A 137 6.84 2.82 10.44
C LEU A 137 8.13 3.57 10.12
N LYS A 138 8.08 4.84 9.72
CA LYS A 138 9.22 5.62 9.23
C LYS A 138 10.43 5.66 10.17
N THR A 139 10.20 5.59 11.49
CA THR A 139 11.28 5.53 12.50
C THR A 139 12.07 4.22 12.47
N PHE A 140 11.51 3.16 11.92
CA PHE A 140 12.14 1.86 11.75
C PHE A 140 12.57 1.62 10.30
N PHE A 141 11.66 1.93 9.37
CA PHE A 141 11.79 1.69 7.94
C PHE A 141 11.15 2.85 7.18
N ASN A 142 11.97 3.65 6.51
CA ASN A 142 11.46 4.67 5.60
C ASN A 142 11.10 4.00 4.26
N LEU A 143 9.84 3.57 4.13
CA LEU A 143 9.37 2.83 2.95
C LEU A 143 9.54 3.63 1.65
N GLN A 144 9.23 4.92 1.65
CA GLN A 144 9.40 5.78 0.47
C GLN A 144 10.87 5.86 0.06
N GLU A 145 11.77 6.15 1.00
CA GLU A 145 13.21 6.24 0.71
C GLU A 145 13.78 4.90 0.21
N THR A 146 13.24 3.78 0.71
CA THR A 146 13.64 2.45 0.26
C THR A 146 13.15 2.18 -1.16
N LEU A 147 11.90 2.50 -1.48
CA LEU A 147 11.36 2.39 -2.84
C LEU A 147 12.15 3.27 -3.83
N ASP A 148 12.44 4.52 -3.45
CA ASP A 148 13.24 5.44 -4.26
C ASP A 148 14.64 4.87 -4.52
N ALA A 149 15.30 4.32 -3.50
CA ALA A 149 16.61 3.71 -3.64
C ALA A 149 16.59 2.49 -4.59
N GLN A 150 15.56 1.65 -4.49
CA GLN A 150 15.42 0.45 -5.33
C GLN A 150 15.06 0.77 -6.79
N LEU A 151 14.29 1.83 -7.02
CA LEU A 151 14.05 2.34 -8.38
C LEU A 151 15.37 2.85 -8.98
N VAL A 152 16.16 3.61 -8.21
CA VAL A 152 17.42 4.20 -8.66
C VAL A 152 18.51 3.16 -8.93
N ASP A 153 18.59 2.10 -8.12
CA ASP A 153 19.57 1.04 -8.34
C ASP A 153 19.10 -0.07 -9.30
N GLY A 154 17.83 -0.06 -9.68
CA GLY A 154 17.21 -1.02 -10.60
C GLY A 154 16.88 -2.38 -9.96
N SER A 155 16.99 -2.50 -8.64
CA SER A 155 16.55 -3.71 -7.90
C SER A 155 15.03 -3.82 -7.82
N PHE A 156 14.31 -2.71 -8.03
CA PHE A 156 12.88 -2.69 -8.29
C PHE A 156 12.63 -2.04 -9.67
N ALA A 157 12.22 -2.86 -10.64
CA ALA A 157 11.71 -2.36 -11.91
C ALA A 157 10.34 -2.99 -12.19
N LEU A 158 9.30 -2.15 -12.14
CA LEU A 158 7.94 -2.51 -12.52
C LEU A 158 7.65 -1.95 -13.92
N ILE A 159 7.19 -2.84 -14.79
CA ILE A 159 6.92 -2.56 -16.20
C ILE A 159 5.44 -2.84 -16.46
N TRP A 160 4.78 -1.88 -17.09
CA TRP A 160 3.45 -2.03 -17.67
C TRP A 160 3.56 -2.43 -19.12
N ASP A 161 3.07 -3.61 -19.47
CA ASP A 161 3.03 -4.08 -20.85
C ASP A 161 1.59 -4.15 -21.37
N HIS A 162 1.37 -3.65 -22.59
CA HIS A 162 0.03 -3.41 -23.14
C HIS A 162 -0.29 -4.47 -24.20
N GLN A 163 -0.63 -5.68 -23.75
CA GLN A 163 -0.94 -6.81 -24.61
C GLN A 163 -2.23 -6.57 -25.40
N GLU A 164 -2.25 -6.94 -26.68
CA GLU A 164 -3.35 -6.68 -27.63
C GLU A 164 -3.65 -5.19 -27.90
N PHE A 165 -2.91 -4.25 -27.29
CA PHE A 165 -3.06 -2.83 -27.56
C PHE A 165 -2.56 -2.49 -28.97
N ASN A 166 -3.40 -1.85 -29.78
CA ASN A 166 -3.09 -1.58 -31.18
C ASN A 166 -2.31 -0.27 -31.41
N GLY A 167 -2.10 0.52 -30.35
CA GLY A 167 -1.34 1.78 -30.39
C GLY A 167 -2.17 3.01 -30.79
N GLU A 168 -3.48 2.87 -30.99
CA GLU A 168 -4.40 3.97 -31.26
C GLU A 168 -5.15 4.39 -29.98
N THR A 169 -5.38 5.70 -29.80
CA THR A 169 -6.00 6.28 -28.59
C THR A 169 -7.32 6.99 -28.87
N THR A 170 -7.73 7.02 -30.15
CA THR A 170 -8.88 7.80 -30.62
C THR A 170 -10.21 7.10 -30.44
N ASP A 171 -10.20 5.77 -30.35
CA ASP A 171 -11.35 4.95 -29.99
C ASP A 171 -11.02 4.20 -28.69
N ALA A 172 -12.04 3.83 -27.91
CA ALA A 172 -11.86 3.01 -26.72
C ALA A 172 -11.23 1.67 -27.14
N ASP A 173 -9.95 1.51 -26.85
CA ASP A 173 -9.25 0.25 -27.10
C ASP A 173 -9.31 -0.59 -25.83
N ASN A 174 -9.86 -1.79 -25.96
CA ASN A 174 -9.78 -2.80 -24.92
C ASN A 174 -8.47 -3.53 -25.12
N PHE A 175 -7.66 -3.62 -24.09
CA PHE A 175 -6.39 -4.34 -24.12
C PHE A 175 -6.19 -5.09 -22.80
N VAL A 176 -5.08 -5.81 -22.66
CA VAL A 176 -4.67 -6.43 -21.40
C VAL A 176 -3.46 -5.67 -20.85
N LEU A 177 -3.62 -5.04 -19.70
CA LEU A 177 -2.50 -4.41 -18.99
C LEU A 177 -1.81 -5.47 -18.13
N VAL A 178 -0.53 -5.71 -18.37
CA VAL A 178 0.27 -6.70 -17.66
C VAL A 178 1.30 -5.98 -16.79
N GLY A 179 1.39 -6.36 -15.51
CA GLY A 179 2.44 -5.92 -14.60
C GLY A 179 3.59 -6.93 -14.58
N LEU A 180 4.79 -6.49 -14.96
CA LEU A 180 5.99 -7.32 -15.03
C LEU A 180 7.09 -6.76 -14.12
N PHE A 181 7.79 -7.64 -13.41
CA PHE A 181 9.02 -7.29 -12.71
C PHE A 181 10.21 -7.51 -13.63
N GLY A 182 11.19 -6.63 -13.58
CA GLY A 182 12.39 -6.73 -14.41
C GLY A 182 13.67 -6.24 -13.72
N ALA A 183 14.71 -6.10 -14.54
CA ALA A 183 15.99 -5.51 -14.14
C ALA A 183 16.57 -4.73 -15.33
N PHE A 184 17.42 -3.74 -15.05
CA PHE A 184 18.15 -3.01 -16.08
C PHE A 184 19.07 -3.93 -16.90
N ALA A 185 19.06 -3.76 -18.21
CA ALA A 185 19.84 -4.54 -19.18
C ALA A 185 20.77 -3.65 -20.02
N ASN A 186 21.73 -4.25 -20.72
CA ASN A 186 22.57 -3.58 -21.74
C ASN A 186 23.22 -2.24 -21.31
N ALA A 187 23.67 -2.16 -20.04
CA ALA A 187 24.24 -0.95 -19.43
C ALA A 187 23.23 0.21 -19.19
N THR A 188 21.94 -0.08 -19.21
CA THR A 188 20.90 0.80 -18.69
C THR A 188 21.18 1.14 -17.22
N ASP A 189 21.01 2.41 -16.89
CA ASP A 189 20.99 2.92 -15.52
C ASP A 189 19.69 3.70 -15.29
N PHE A 190 19.46 4.18 -14.07
CA PHE A 190 18.23 4.92 -13.77
C PHE A 190 18.06 6.19 -14.60
N THR A 191 19.16 6.83 -15.03
CA THR A 191 19.09 8.05 -15.84
C THR A 191 18.57 7.73 -17.24
N THR A 192 19.10 6.69 -17.88
CA THR A 192 18.64 6.26 -19.21
C THR A 192 17.26 5.60 -19.16
N ALA A 193 16.98 4.82 -18.12
CA ALA A 193 15.65 4.24 -17.86
C ALA A 193 14.59 5.33 -17.69
N SER A 194 14.83 6.31 -16.82
CA SER A 194 13.89 7.41 -16.55
C SER A 194 13.71 8.38 -17.73
N ALA A 195 14.62 8.35 -18.70
CA ALA A 195 14.50 9.10 -19.95
C ALA A 195 13.62 8.39 -21.01
N GLY A 196 13.14 7.17 -20.73
CA GLY A 196 12.34 6.37 -21.65
C GLY A 196 13.16 5.64 -22.72
N THR A 197 14.47 5.51 -22.52
CA THR A 197 15.38 4.83 -23.46
C THR A 197 16.09 3.64 -22.81
N GLY A 198 15.55 3.14 -21.69
CA GLY A 198 16.10 2.00 -20.97
C GLY A 198 15.74 0.67 -21.61
N GLU A 199 16.65 -0.29 -21.49
CA GLU A 199 16.45 -1.68 -21.84
C GLU A 199 16.32 -2.53 -20.59
N PHE A 200 15.39 -3.49 -20.60
CA PHE A 200 15.05 -4.30 -19.44
C PHE A 200 14.93 -5.78 -19.80
N THR A 201 15.36 -6.66 -18.89
CA THR A 201 14.99 -8.09 -18.93
C THR A 201 13.83 -8.32 -17.97
N ILE A 202 12.88 -9.18 -18.36
CA ILE A 202 11.76 -9.59 -17.50
C ILE A 202 12.23 -10.70 -16.55
N SER A 203 11.83 -10.63 -15.28
CA SER A 203 12.05 -11.67 -14.29
C SER A 203 11.02 -12.80 -14.46
N ASP A 204 11.48 -14.06 -14.38
CA ASP A 204 10.62 -15.25 -14.33
C ASP A 204 9.61 -15.20 -13.18
N THR A 205 9.93 -14.46 -12.10
CA THR A 205 9.02 -14.25 -10.96
C THR A 205 7.78 -13.42 -11.30
N SER A 206 7.71 -12.85 -12.51
CA SER A 206 6.51 -12.15 -13.00
C SER A 206 5.42 -13.11 -13.45
N PHE A 207 5.70 -14.41 -13.56
CA PHE A 207 4.81 -15.40 -14.14
C PHE A 207 4.43 -16.49 -13.13
N LYS A 208 3.26 -17.10 -13.33
CA LYS A 208 2.89 -18.32 -12.59
C LYS A 208 3.90 -19.41 -12.88
N THR A 209 4.38 -20.06 -11.82
CA THR A 209 5.44 -21.08 -11.90
C THR A 209 5.14 -22.14 -12.97
N GLY A 210 6.05 -22.28 -13.93
CA GLY A 210 5.95 -23.28 -15.00
C GLY A 210 5.04 -22.88 -16.16
N THR A 211 4.61 -21.62 -16.26
CA THR A 211 3.79 -21.10 -17.36
C THR A 211 4.32 -19.74 -17.82
N GLY A 212 3.88 -19.24 -18.97
CA GLY A 212 4.11 -17.86 -19.41
C GLY A 212 2.94 -16.91 -19.06
N GLU A 213 2.03 -17.32 -18.18
CA GLU A 213 0.92 -16.48 -17.70
C GLU A 213 1.44 -15.52 -16.61
N PRO A 214 1.29 -14.19 -16.78
CA PRO A 214 1.68 -13.22 -15.77
C PRO A 214 0.92 -13.38 -14.45
N LEU A 215 1.57 -13.07 -13.32
CA LEU A 215 0.94 -13.02 -12.00
C LEU A 215 0.04 -11.79 -11.83
N ILE A 216 0.36 -10.70 -12.51
CA ILE A 216 -0.35 -9.43 -12.45
C ILE A 216 -0.83 -9.08 -13.86
N PHE A 217 -2.14 -9.12 -14.07
CA PHE A 217 -2.75 -8.56 -15.28
C PHE A 217 -4.17 -8.08 -15.01
N PHE A 218 -4.61 -7.14 -15.84
CA PHE A 218 -5.94 -6.54 -15.81
C PHE A 218 -6.57 -6.75 -17.19
N ASN A 219 -7.71 -7.43 -17.23
CA ASN A 219 -8.39 -7.79 -18.47
C ASN A 219 -9.93 -7.67 -18.33
N PRO A 220 -10.56 -6.65 -18.96
CA PRO A 220 -9.93 -5.65 -19.82
C PRO A 220 -9.25 -4.51 -19.05
N ALA A 221 -8.32 -3.85 -19.74
CA ALA A 221 -7.92 -2.48 -19.50
C ALA A 221 -8.43 -1.63 -20.67
N GLU A 222 -8.67 -0.34 -20.42
CA GLU A 222 -9.22 0.58 -21.41
C GLU A 222 -8.39 1.85 -21.49
N MET A 223 -8.24 2.40 -22.69
CA MET A 223 -7.64 3.71 -22.90
C MET A 223 -8.49 4.53 -23.85
N THR A 224 -8.97 5.70 -23.40
CA THR A 224 -9.80 6.62 -24.18
C THR A 224 -9.39 8.05 -23.92
N ALA A 225 -9.15 8.83 -24.98
CA ALA A 225 -8.83 10.26 -24.90
C ALA A 225 -7.65 10.58 -23.95
N GLY A 226 -6.67 9.67 -23.87
CA GLY A 226 -5.51 9.80 -23.00
C GLY A 226 -5.75 9.47 -21.53
N ALA A 227 -6.95 9.07 -21.13
CA ALA A 227 -7.20 8.43 -19.84
C ALA A 227 -7.09 6.91 -20.00
N MET A 228 -6.45 6.25 -19.04
CA MET A 228 -6.36 4.79 -18.94
C MET A 228 -6.99 4.34 -17.63
N ALA A 229 -7.73 3.23 -17.67
CA ALA A 229 -8.16 2.53 -16.48
C ALA A 229 -8.02 1.01 -16.64
N ALA A 230 -7.77 0.31 -15.54
CA ALA A 230 -7.68 -1.13 -15.52
C ALA A 230 -8.10 -1.70 -14.15
N GLY A 231 -8.79 -2.84 -14.16
CA GLY A 231 -9.20 -3.58 -12.95
C GLY A 231 -10.70 -3.67 -12.75
N PRO A 232 -11.18 -4.16 -11.60
CA PRO A 232 -10.41 -4.65 -10.46
C PRO A 232 -9.62 -5.93 -10.79
N SER A 233 -8.45 -6.10 -10.17
CA SER A 233 -7.65 -7.35 -10.21
C SER A 233 -6.90 -7.56 -8.89
N THR A 234 -6.02 -8.57 -8.83
CA THR A 234 -5.04 -8.69 -7.74
C THR A 234 -3.69 -8.17 -8.20
N PHE A 235 -3.11 -7.24 -7.45
CA PHE A 235 -1.77 -6.73 -7.68
C PHE A 235 -0.84 -7.19 -6.56
N TYR A 236 0.35 -7.70 -6.87
CA TYR A 236 1.31 -8.11 -5.85
C TYR A 236 2.32 -7.00 -5.59
N LEU A 237 2.24 -6.40 -4.41
CA LEU A 237 3.15 -5.36 -3.94
C LEU A 237 4.32 -5.99 -3.20
N ASN A 238 5.52 -5.71 -3.68
CA ASN A 238 6.77 -6.15 -3.05
C ASN A 238 7.36 -4.98 -2.24
N LEU A 239 7.10 -4.96 -0.94
CA LEU A 239 7.58 -3.91 -0.04
C LEU A 239 8.96 -4.24 0.51
N PRO A 240 9.97 -3.41 0.22
CA PRO A 240 11.31 -3.62 0.76
C PRO A 240 11.39 -3.16 2.23
N LEU A 241 11.82 -4.07 3.10
CA LEU A 241 12.18 -3.84 4.49
C LEU A 241 13.68 -4.07 4.67
N GLY A 242 14.49 -3.15 4.14
CA GLY A 242 15.94 -3.29 4.10
C GLY A 242 16.37 -4.38 3.11
N ILE A 243 16.89 -5.50 3.62
CA ILE A 243 17.36 -6.64 2.78
C ILE A 243 16.27 -7.68 2.49
N VAL A 244 15.06 -7.44 2.99
CA VAL A 244 13.91 -8.33 2.89
C VAL A 244 12.85 -7.69 2.04
N THR A 245 12.08 -8.50 1.34
CA THR A 245 10.89 -8.06 0.62
C THR A 245 9.68 -8.76 1.20
N LEU A 246 8.71 -8.00 1.69
CA LEU A 246 7.38 -8.51 2.00
C LEU A 246 6.55 -8.49 0.71
N SER A 247 5.99 -9.63 0.34
CA SER A 247 5.05 -9.69 -0.78
C SER A 247 3.63 -9.66 -0.23
N LEU A 248 2.86 -8.66 -0.61
CA LEU A 248 1.50 -8.42 -0.16
C LEU A 248 0.56 -8.40 -1.37
N ALA A 249 -0.58 -9.07 -1.25
CA ALA A 249 -1.63 -9.00 -2.25
C ALA A 249 -2.47 -7.74 -2.00
N VAL A 250 -2.50 -6.87 -3.00
CA VAL A 250 -3.44 -5.75 -3.09
C VAL A 250 -4.66 -6.27 -3.85
N SER A 251 -5.75 -6.48 -3.12
CA SER A 251 -7.03 -6.92 -3.64
C SER A 251 -7.81 -5.74 -4.21
N GLU A 252 -8.71 -6.04 -5.16
CA GLU A 252 -9.47 -5.05 -5.93
C GLU A 252 -8.60 -3.91 -6.46
N ALA A 253 -7.41 -4.27 -6.95
CA ALA A 253 -6.48 -3.32 -7.47
C ALA A 253 -7.07 -2.62 -8.70
N LEU A 254 -7.05 -1.29 -8.68
CA LEU A 254 -7.45 -0.44 -9.79
C LEU A 254 -6.26 0.42 -10.21
N ILE A 255 -6.09 0.55 -11.51
CA ILE A 255 -5.11 1.44 -12.13
C ILE A 255 -5.90 2.53 -12.85
N GLU A 256 -5.54 3.79 -12.61
CA GLU A 256 -6.02 4.92 -13.40
C GLU A 256 -4.85 5.80 -13.78
N ALA A 257 -4.82 6.34 -15.00
CA ALA A 257 -3.67 7.14 -15.43
C ALA A 257 -3.99 8.10 -16.58
N THR A 258 -3.13 9.11 -16.73
CA THR A 258 -3.08 9.97 -17.92
C THR A 258 -1.92 9.56 -18.82
N ALA A 259 -2.26 8.98 -19.97
CA ALA A 259 -1.37 8.38 -20.94
C ALA A 259 -1.17 9.24 -22.20
N THR A 260 -0.01 9.09 -22.84
CA THR A 260 0.25 9.52 -24.22
C THR A 260 0.95 8.38 -24.95
N VAL A 261 0.43 7.99 -26.10
CA VAL A 261 0.98 6.89 -26.90
C VAL A 261 1.91 7.45 -27.96
N GLY A 262 3.15 6.99 -27.96
CA GLY A 262 4.16 7.29 -28.96
C GLY A 262 4.55 6.05 -29.76
N ALA A 263 5.41 6.24 -30.77
CA ALA A 263 5.93 5.13 -31.57
C ALA A 263 6.77 4.14 -30.75
N ASP A 264 7.40 4.62 -29.67
CA ASP A 264 8.35 3.88 -28.86
C ASP A 264 7.73 3.27 -27.59
N GLY A 265 6.44 3.51 -27.33
CA GLY A 265 5.74 3.04 -26.12
C GLY A 265 4.69 4.00 -25.59
N VAL A 266 4.20 3.71 -24.39
CA VAL A 266 3.22 4.56 -23.68
C VAL A 266 3.94 5.36 -22.60
N THR A 267 3.67 6.66 -22.53
CA THR A 267 4.14 7.54 -21.45
C THR A 267 2.97 7.86 -20.53
N TYR A 268 3.19 7.79 -19.21
CA TYR A 268 2.20 8.11 -18.20
C TYR A 268 2.67 9.31 -17.38
N SER A 269 1.95 10.42 -17.50
CA SER A 269 2.29 11.69 -16.82
C SER A 269 1.83 11.71 -15.37
N THR A 270 0.77 10.98 -15.06
CA THR A 270 0.22 10.73 -13.73
C THR A 270 -0.46 9.38 -13.76
N GLY A 271 -0.37 8.63 -12.67
CA GLY A 271 -1.09 7.39 -12.49
C GLY A 271 -1.33 7.10 -11.02
N THR A 272 -2.37 6.33 -10.75
CA THR A 272 -2.75 5.83 -9.44
C THR A 272 -2.78 4.30 -9.48
N LEU A 273 -2.35 3.66 -8.40
CA LEU A 273 -2.60 2.26 -8.09
C LEU A 273 -3.34 2.26 -6.77
N SER A 274 -4.60 1.85 -6.76
CA SER A 274 -5.42 1.76 -5.55
C SER A 274 -5.91 0.34 -5.33
N GLY A 275 -6.32 0.01 -4.11
CA GLY A 275 -6.83 -1.31 -3.72
C GLY A 275 -6.80 -1.45 -2.20
N TYR A 276 -6.87 -2.66 -1.68
CA TYR A 276 -6.70 -2.90 -0.25
C TYR A 276 -5.83 -4.12 0.05
N ILE A 277 -5.21 -4.13 1.23
CA ILE A 277 -4.48 -5.29 1.76
C ILE A 277 -5.22 -5.77 3.00
N ALA A 278 -5.54 -7.06 3.08
CA ALA A 278 -6.11 -7.63 4.30
C ALA A 278 -5.04 -7.69 5.39
N ILE A 279 -5.38 -7.38 6.65
CA ILE A 279 -4.47 -7.50 7.79
C ILE A 279 -3.90 -8.91 7.90
N ALA A 280 -4.75 -9.91 7.63
CA ALA A 280 -4.36 -11.31 7.63
C ALA A 280 -3.14 -11.54 6.71
N ASP A 281 -3.13 -10.93 5.53
CA ASP A 281 -2.01 -11.04 4.59
C ASP A 281 -0.73 -10.37 5.12
N VAL A 282 -0.86 -9.23 5.82
CA VAL A 282 0.31 -8.58 6.47
C VAL A 282 0.87 -9.45 7.59
N VAL A 283 -0.01 -9.97 8.45
CA VAL A 283 0.35 -10.87 9.56
C VAL A 283 1.02 -12.13 9.03
N ASP A 284 0.44 -12.75 8.00
CA ASP A 284 0.98 -13.95 7.37
C ASP A 284 2.30 -13.69 6.66
N ALA A 285 2.47 -12.56 5.97
CA ALA A 285 3.71 -12.19 5.32
C ALA A 285 4.86 -12.01 6.34
N VAL A 286 4.60 -11.33 7.47
CA VAL A 286 5.61 -11.18 8.52
C VAL A 286 5.92 -12.53 9.17
N ASN A 287 4.89 -13.33 9.50
CA ASN A 287 5.05 -14.67 10.07
C ASN A 287 5.85 -15.60 9.16
N LEU A 288 5.57 -15.56 7.86
CA LEU A 288 6.30 -16.33 6.85
C LEU A 288 7.78 -15.94 6.84
N TYR A 289 8.07 -14.63 6.89
CA TYR A 289 9.44 -14.14 6.91
C TYR A 289 10.18 -14.56 8.19
N VAL A 290 9.61 -14.35 9.37
CA VAL A 290 10.26 -14.69 10.65
C VAL A 290 10.35 -16.21 10.90
N SER A 291 9.59 -17.01 10.14
CA SER A 291 9.70 -18.47 10.12
C SER A 291 10.71 -18.99 9.09
N SER A 292 11.32 -18.10 8.30
CA SER A 292 12.30 -18.46 7.27
C SER A 292 13.62 -18.98 7.87
N PRO A 293 14.45 -19.71 7.09
CA PRO A 293 15.76 -20.17 7.54
C PRO A 293 16.66 -19.07 8.12
N THR A 294 16.57 -17.85 7.59
CA THR A 294 17.30 -16.68 8.07
C THR A 294 16.97 -16.31 9.51
N CYS A 295 15.75 -16.58 9.97
CA CYS A 295 15.31 -16.19 11.32
C CYS A 295 15.28 -17.36 12.32
N THR A 296 15.88 -18.50 11.98
CA THR A 296 15.90 -19.70 12.85
C THR A 296 16.58 -19.46 14.20
N CYS A 297 17.51 -18.51 14.26
CA CYS A 297 18.17 -18.06 15.48
C CYS A 297 17.19 -17.59 16.58
N LEU A 298 15.99 -17.11 16.20
CA LEU A 298 14.97 -16.66 17.16
C LEU A 298 14.38 -17.80 18.00
N GLY A 299 14.47 -19.05 17.55
CA GLY A 299 13.95 -20.21 18.28
C GLY A 299 12.42 -20.24 18.45
N LEU A 300 11.68 -19.51 17.61
CA LEU A 300 10.22 -19.46 17.64
C LEU A 300 9.61 -20.86 17.49
N GLN A 301 8.63 -21.18 18.33
CA GLN A 301 7.87 -22.45 18.30
C GLN A 301 6.50 -22.33 17.61
N GLY A 302 6.18 -21.14 17.10
CA GLY A 302 4.91 -20.77 16.49
C GLY A 302 5.03 -19.42 15.78
N PRO A 303 3.90 -18.86 15.30
CA PRO A 303 3.92 -17.56 14.64
C PRO A 303 4.32 -16.44 15.61
N LEU A 304 4.92 -15.37 15.07
CA LEU A 304 5.22 -14.17 15.84
C LEU A 304 3.95 -13.40 16.17
N TYR A 305 3.01 -13.36 15.23
CA TYR A 305 1.71 -12.68 15.35
C TYR A 305 0.57 -13.66 15.14
N THR A 306 -0.48 -13.56 15.94
CA THR A 306 -1.73 -14.31 15.73
C THR A 306 -2.89 -13.33 15.67
N LEU A 307 -3.54 -13.24 14.50
CA LEU A 307 -4.78 -12.50 14.30
C LEU A 307 -5.94 -13.32 14.89
N ASN A 308 -6.66 -12.74 15.84
CA ASN A 308 -7.83 -13.33 16.46
C ASN A 308 -9.08 -13.00 15.64
N SER A 309 -10.19 -13.70 15.94
CA SER A 309 -11.48 -13.50 15.26
C SER A 309 -12.20 -12.21 15.64
N ASP A 310 -11.62 -11.38 16.51
CA ASP A 310 -12.14 -10.07 16.94
C ASP A 310 -11.27 -8.92 16.40
N GLY A 311 -10.51 -9.18 15.33
CA GLY A 311 -9.55 -8.25 14.73
C GLY A 311 -8.29 -7.99 15.57
N THR A 312 -8.20 -8.44 16.83
CA THR A 312 -7.03 -8.19 17.66
C THR A 312 -5.84 -9.05 17.25
N ILE A 313 -4.62 -8.54 17.42
CA ILE A 313 -3.38 -9.25 17.11
C ILE A 313 -2.60 -9.51 18.40
N THR A 314 -2.30 -10.77 18.69
CA THR A 314 -1.44 -11.17 19.81
C THR A 314 -0.01 -11.44 19.35
N THR A 315 0.96 -11.23 20.25
CA THR A 315 2.40 -11.29 19.92
C THR A 315 3.14 -12.38 20.70
N ALA A 316 4.18 -12.93 20.08
CA ALA A 316 5.13 -13.86 20.68
C ALA A 316 6.57 -13.29 20.63
N CYS A 317 6.74 -12.03 21.04
CA CYS A 317 8.01 -11.31 20.98
C CYS A 317 9.12 -12.02 21.76
N VAL A 318 10.33 -12.00 21.20
CA VAL A 318 11.51 -12.69 21.70
C VAL A 318 12.34 -11.75 22.54
N THR A 319 12.52 -12.10 23.82
CA THR A 319 13.44 -11.38 24.74
C THR A 319 14.88 -11.78 24.42
N GLY A 320 15.77 -10.80 24.30
CA GLY A 320 17.18 -11.00 23.97
C GLY A 320 17.42 -11.43 22.52
N ALA A 321 16.54 -11.05 21.58
CA ALA A 321 16.66 -11.45 20.17
C ALA A 321 18.02 -11.07 19.56
N ALA A 322 18.57 -9.91 19.92
CA ALA A 322 19.88 -9.45 19.45
C ALA A 322 21.07 -10.33 19.92
N ASP A 323 20.93 -11.04 21.05
CA ASP A 323 21.94 -11.98 21.53
C ASP A 323 21.81 -13.35 20.86
N LEU A 324 20.61 -13.70 20.42
CA LEU A 324 20.30 -14.96 19.73
C LEU A 324 20.70 -14.92 18.24
N CYS A 325 20.41 -13.79 17.60
CA CYS A 325 20.62 -13.54 16.17
C CYS A 325 21.70 -12.48 15.99
N THR A 326 22.91 -12.92 15.63
CA THR A 326 24.12 -12.07 15.62
C THR A 326 24.69 -11.84 14.24
N ALA A 327 24.22 -12.57 13.22
CA ALA A 327 24.67 -12.37 11.86
C ALA A 327 24.03 -11.11 11.25
N ALA A 328 24.73 -10.47 10.32
CA ALA A 328 24.30 -9.19 9.76
C ALA A 328 22.99 -9.29 8.96
N ASP A 329 22.77 -10.44 8.31
CA ASP A 329 21.56 -10.77 7.57
C ASP A 329 20.37 -11.17 8.48
N GLU A 330 20.61 -11.40 9.77
CA GLU A 330 19.57 -11.69 10.77
C GLU A 330 19.03 -10.42 11.46
N ASN A 331 19.62 -9.24 11.20
CA ASN A 331 19.29 -7.99 11.90
C ASN A 331 17.81 -7.59 11.75
N ILE A 332 17.21 -7.92 10.62
CA ILE A 332 15.78 -7.71 10.37
C ILE A 332 14.90 -8.66 11.19
N CYS A 333 15.33 -9.91 11.41
CA CYS A 333 14.66 -10.85 12.30
C CYS A 333 14.67 -10.31 13.74
N VAL A 334 15.81 -9.76 14.19
CA VAL A 334 15.92 -9.07 15.49
C VAL A 334 14.97 -7.88 15.52
N THR A 335 14.99 -7.03 14.50
CA THR A 335 14.16 -5.81 14.48
C THR A 335 12.67 -6.15 14.58
N LEU A 336 12.20 -7.15 13.83
CA LEU A 336 10.79 -7.54 13.79
C LEU A 336 10.33 -8.27 15.06
N ALA A 337 11.16 -9.17 15.61
CA ALA A 337 10.74 -10.08 16.68
C ALA A 337 11.19 -9.67 18.09
N SER A 338 12.14 -8.74 18.22
CA SER A 338 12.67 -8.31 19.52
C SER A 338 11.58 -7.72 20.40
N LYS A 339 11.58 -8.10 21.69
CA LYS A 339 10.78 -7.44 22.72
C LYS A 339 11.44 -6.14 23.21
N GLU A 340 12.76 -6.06 23.09
CA GLU A 340 13.52 -4.87 23.45
C GLU A 340 13.43 -3.81 22.35
N PRO A 341 13.26 -2.53 22.71
CA PRO A 341 13.32 -1.44 21.75
C PRO A 341 14.70 -1.33 21.09
N ALA A 342 14.71 -1.21 19.77
CA ALA A 342 15.94 -0.95 19.02
C ALA A 342 16.31 0.55 19.09
N GLY A 343 17.61 0.85 19.15
CA GLY A 343 18.11 2.21 18.88
C GLY A 343 17.66 3.32 19.84
N GLY A 344 17.18 2.99 21.05
CA GLY A 344 16.71 3.97 22.03
C GLY A 344 15.27 4.45 21.78
N LEU A 345 14.51 3.75 20.93
CA LEU A 345 13.08 3.99 20.78
C LEU A 345 12.32 3.59 22.06
N PRO A 346 11.13 4.15 22.32
CA PRO A 346 10.36 3.80 23.52
C PRO A 346 9.60 2.47 23.40
N PHE A 347 9.56 1.86 22.21
CA PHE A 347 8.81 0.65 21.91
C PHE A 347 9.56 -0.27 20.93
N SER A 348 9.27 -1.57 21.00
CA SER A 348 9.75 -2.57 20.05
C SER A 348 8.84 -2.63 18.81
N VAL A 349 9.36 -3.02 17.64
CA VAL A 349 8.50 -3.22 16.45
C VAL A 349 7.49 -4.34 16.71
N CYS A 350 7.92 -5.39 17.42
CA CYS A 350 7.09 -6.54 17.71
C CYS A 350 5.80 -6.16 18.47
N ASP A 351 5.88 -5.29 19.47
CA ASP A 351 4.70 -4.86 20.22
C ASP A 351 3.96 -3.69 19.52
N TYR A 352 4.68 -2.87 18.76
CA TYR A 352 4.13 -1.66 18.14
C TYR A 352 3.33 -1.95 16.87
N LEU A 353 3.83 -2.82 15.98
CA LEU A 353 3.21 -3.09 14.69
C LEU A 353 1.76 -3.60 14.83
N PRO A 354 1.43 -4.56 15.72
CA PRO A 354 0.05 -4.96 15.98
C PRO A 354 -0.88 -3.80 16.33
N THR A 355 -0.44 -2.92 17.24
CA THR A 355 -1.21 -1.74 17.66
C THR A 355 -1.41 -0.76 16.50
N LEU A 356 -0.37 -0.60 15.69
CA LEU A 356 -0.41 0.26 14.51
C LEU A 356 -1.37 -0.30 13.45
N LEU A 357 -1.32 -1.60 13.17
CA LEU A 357 -2.20 -2.26 12.19
C LEU A 357 -3.66 -2.14 12.61
N THR A 358 -4.03 -2.58 13.81
CA THR A 358 -5.42 -2.53 14.29
C THR A 358 -5.94 -1.09 14.42
N GLY A 359 -5.07 -0.15 14.77
CA GLY A 359 -5.40 1.26 14.86
C GLY A 359 -5.64 1.92 13.50
N LEU A 360 -4.97 1.46 12.44
CA LEU A 360 -4.99 2.10 11.13
C LEU A 360 -5.93 1.44 10.12
N THR A 361 -6.33 0.18 10.32
CA THR A 361 -7.24 -0.49 9.40
C THR A 361 -8.55 0.26 9.27
N ASP A 362 -9.05 0.35 8.06
CA ASP A 362 -10.08 1.31 7.73
C ASP A 362 -11.18 0.74 6.85
N LEU A 363 -11.12 -0.54 6.46
CA LEU A 363 -12.16 -1.18 5.66
C LEU A 363 -12.79 -2.35 6.44
N ASP A 364 -14.12 -2.34 6.53
CA ASP A 364 -14.98 -3.43 7.00
C ASP A 364 -15.26 -4.38 5.82
N LEU A 365 -14.50 -5.46 5.73
CA LEU A 365 -14.53 -6.35 4.56
C LEU A 365 -15.63 -7.42 4.67
N ASP A 366 -16.10 -7.74 5.88
CA ASP A 366 -17.13 -8.74 6.10
C ASP A 366 -18.54 -8.14 6.37
N GLY A 367 -18.61 -6.81 6.51
CA GLY A 367 -19.83 -6.04 6.66
C GLY A 367 -20.40 -6.04 8.07
N ASN A 368 -19.64 -6.50 9.07
CA ASN A 368 -20.16 -6.66 10.43
C ASN A 368 -20.43 -5.32 11.13
N CYS A 369 -19.69 -4.26 10.78
CA CYS A 369 -19.83 -2.92 11.38
C CYS A 369 -21.15 -2.26 11.02
N ALA A 370 -21.75 -2.64 9.89
CA ALA A 370 -23.08 -2.19 9.49
C ALA A 370 -24.18 -2.73 10.44
N THR A 371 -23.93 -3.88 11.08
CA THR A 371 -24.92 -4.57 11.93
C THR A 371 -24.66 -4.43 13.43
N ASP A 372 -23.40 -4.31 13.83
CA ASP A 372 -22.98 -4.20 15.22
C ASP A 372 -21.76 -3.28 15.37
N ARG A 373 -22.02 -1.99 15.59
CA ARG A 373 -20.96 -0.98 15.75
C ARG A 373 -20.08 -1.21 16.98
N ASP A 374 -20.60 -1.89 18.01
CA ASP A 374 -19.86 -2.14 19.25
C ASP A 374 -18.89 -3.33 19.12
N ASN A 375 -19.11 -4.18 18.12
CA ASN A 375 -18.27 -5.34 17.78
C ASN A 375 -17.73 -5.24 16.33
N CYS A 376 -17.48 -4.02 15.88
CA CYS A 376 -16.92 -3.73 14.56
C CYS A 376 -15.40 -3.94 14.59
N ASP A 377 -14.90 -4.90 13.82
CA ASP A 377 -13.51 -4.96 13.39
C ASP A 377 -13.34 -4.41 11.97
N TYR A 378 -12.14 -3.93 11.68
CA TYR A 378 -11.77 -3.47 10.35
C TYR A 378 -10.63 -4.37 9.89
N GLU A 379 -10.79 -5.07 8.78
CA GLU A 379 -9.89 -6.13 8.32
C GLU A 379 -9.01 -5.68 7.15
N GLY A 380 -9.35 -4.56 6.50
CA GLY A 380 -8.62 -4.04 5.35
C GLY A 380 -7.85 -2.76 5.66
N LEU A 381 -6.67 -2.64 5.04
CA LEU A 381 -5.93 -1.41 4.87
C LEU A 381 -6.14 -0.91 3.44
N SER A 382 -6.82 0.22 3.28
CA SER A 382 -6.85 0.92 1.99
C SER A 382 -5.45 1.31 1.55
N VAL A 383 -5.17 1.13 0.26
CA VAL A 383 -3.87 1.35 -0.35
C VAL A 383 -4.02 2.30 -1.53
N GLY A 384 -3.11 3.25 -1.63
CA GLY A 384 -2.96 4.11 -2.80
C GLY A 384 -1.51 4.52 -3.04
N PHE A 385 -1.07 4.43 -4.28
CA PHE A 385 0.21 4.94 -4.75
C PHE A 385 0.01 5.88 -5.93
N GLY A 386 0.78 6.97 -5.97
CA GLY A 386 0.98 7.76 -7.18
C GLY A 386 2.16 7.22 -7.98
N TRP A 387 2.10 7.26 -9.30
CA TRP A 387 3.20 6.83 -10.15
C TRP A 387 3.28 7.62 -11.46
N THR A 388 4.46 7.56 -12.09
CA THR A 388 4.68 7.97 -13.49
C THR A 388 5.43 6.87 -14.20
N ALA A 389 5.29 6.81 -15.53
CA ALA A 389 6.02 5.85 -16.33
C ALA A 389 6.45 6.42 -17.68
N VAL A 390 7.53 5.88 -18.21
CA VAL A 390 8.14 6.26 -19.49
C VAL A 390 8.29 5.02 -20.36
N PRO A 391 8.45 5.15 -21.68
CA PRO A 391 8.63 4.00 -22.56
C PRO A 391 9.78 3.08 -22.12
N ALA A 392 9.61 1.78 -22.33
CA ALA A 392 10.60 0.77 -21.98
C ALA A 392 10.81 -0.21 -23.14
N THR A 393 12.07 -0.58 -23.38
CA THR A 393 12.41 -1.65 -24.34
C THR A 393 12.68 -2.94 -23.59
N ILE A 394 11.95 -4.00 -23.92
CA ILE A 394 12.21 -5.33 -23.36
C ILE A 394 13.18 -6.09 -24.26
N VAL A 395 14.24 -6.63 -23.65
CA VAL A 395 15.22 -7.48 -24.32
C VAL A 395 15.23 -8.89 -23.74
N PRO A 396 15.58 -9.92 -24.54
CA PRO A 396 15.71 -11.28 -24.02
C PRO A 396 16.71 -11.36 -22.87
N ALA A 397 16.41 -12.20 -21.87
CA ALA A 397 17.38 -12.54 -20.84
C ALA A 397 18.62 -13.23 -21.47
N PRO A 398 19.84 -12.91 -21.00
CA PRO A 398 21.10 -13.39 -21.59
C PRO A 398 21.36 -14.89 -21.43
#